data_AF-A0AAU7JUI3-F1
#
_entry.id   AF-A0AAU7JUI3-F1
#
_cell.length_a   1.000
_cell.length_b   1.000
_cell.length_c   1.000
_cell.angle_alpha   90.00
_cell.angle_beta   90.00
_cell.angle_gamma   90.00
#
_symmetry.space_group_name_H-M   'P 1'
#
loop_
_entity.id
_entity.type
_entity.pdbx_description
1 polymer ?
#
loop_
_entity_poly.entity_id
_entity_poly.type
_entity_poly.pdbx_seq_one_letter_code
_entity_poly.pdbx_strand_id
1 'polypeptide(L)'
;MSDNHSSKSVEQIEAEIAAARDRLADTVDELHTRTAPQEIARRQVASAKAKFMNATHTPSGEVRTERVGALAAAAVALIGLGVARRRRG
;
A
#
# COMPACT_ATOMS: atom_id res chain seq x y z
N MET A 1 8.45 46.20 -38.74
CA MET A 1 8.43 45.16 -37.70
C MET A 1 7.60 45.73 -36.57
N SER A 2 6.31 45.39 -36.51
CA SER A 2 5.40 45.92 -35.49
C SER A 2 4.82 44.73 -34.77
N ASP A 3 5.12 44.68 -33.48
CA ASP A 3 4.96 43.52 -32.63
C ASP A 3 3.48 43.27 -32.36
N ASN A 4 2.94 42.27 -33.06
CA ASN A 4 1.62 41.73 -32.78
C ASN A 4 1.72 40.88 -31.51
N HIS A 5 1.93 41.54 -30.37
CA HIS A 5 1.58 40.98 -29.08
C HIS A 5 0.06 40.92 -29.04
N SER A 6 -0.50 39.89 -29.69
CA SER A 6 -1.91 39.54 -29.60
C SER A 6 -2.25 39.35 -28.12
N SER A 7 -2.76 40.41 -27.51
CA SER A 7 -3.47 40.38 -26.26
C SER A 7 -4.58 39.36 -26.44
N LYS A 8 -4.39 38.17 -25.87
CA LYS A 8 -5.41 37.11 -25.86
C LYS A 8 -6.73 37.74 -25.45
N SER A 9 -7.81 37.43 -26.17
CA SER A 9 -9.13 37.93 -25.77
C SER A 9 -9.49 37.37 -24.40
N VAL A 10 -10.37 38.06 -23.68
CA VAL A 10 -10.82 37.61 -22.34
C VAL A 10 -11.38 36.19 -22.44
N GLU A 11 -12.11 35.86 -23.51
CA GLU A 11 -12.65 34.53 -23.75
C GLU A 11 -11.56 33.46 -23.92
N GLN A 12 -10.44 33.80 -24.58
CA GLN A 12 -9.31 32.88 -24.72
C GLN A 12 -8.62 32.62 -23.39
N ILE A 13 -8.51 33.65 -22.53
CA ILE A 13 -7.95 33.49 -21.18
C ILE A 13 -8.87 32.63 -20.31
N GLU A 14 -10.18 32.83 -20.37
CA GLU A 14 -11.15 32.01 -19.63
C GLU A 14 -11.11 30.54 -20.07
N ALA A 15 -11.03 30.28 -21.38
CA ALA A 15 -10.90 28.94 -21.91
C ALA A 15 -9.60 28.25 -21.48
N GLU A 16 -8.48 28.98 -21.44
CA GLU A 16 -7.20 28.46 -20.96
C GLU A 16 -7.22 28.14 -19.46
N ILE A 17 -7.89 28.98 -18.66
CA ILE A 17 -8.06 28.74 -17.22
C ILE A 17 -8.93 27.50 -16.99
N ALA A 18 -10.03 27.34 -17.72
CA ALA A 18 -10.87 26.14 -17.63
C ALA A 18 -10.06 24.88 -17.97
N ALA A 19 -9.35 24.88 -19.12
CA ALA A 19 -8.50 23.76 -19.52
C ALA A 19 -7.35 23.49 -18.53
N ALA A 20 -6.81 24.52 -17.87
CA ALA A 20 -5.79 24.36 -16.84
C ALA A 20 -6.36 23.75 -15.56
N ARG A 21 -7.59 24.11 -15.16
CA ARG A 21 -8.29 23.55 -14.00
C ARG A 21 -8.61 22.07 -14.20
N ASP A 22 -9.06 21.69 -15.39
CA ASP A 22 -9.37 20.29 -15.71
C ASP A 22 -8.11 19.42 -15.63
N ARG A 23 -6.98 19.88 -16.21
CA ARG A 23 -5.69 19.18 -16.09
C ARG A 23 -5.21 19.04 -14.64
N LEU A 24 -5.48 20.05 -13.81
CA LEU A 24 -5.10 20.01 -12.39
C LEU A 24 -5.96 19.02 -11.61
N ALA A 25 -7.26 18.95 -11.90
CA ALA A 25 -8.17 17.97 -11.31
C ALA A 25 -7.75 16.53 -11.65
N ASP A 26 -7.44 16.26 -12.92
CA ASP A 26 -6.96 14.96 -13.38
C ASP A 26 -5.63 14.57 -12.70
N THR A 27 -4.70 15.53 -12.59
CA THR A 27 -3.39 15.31 -11.94
C THR A 27 -3.53 15.04 -10.44
N VAL A 28 -4.45 15.73 -9.76
CA VAL A 28 -4.70 15.53 -8.32
C VAL A 28 -5.31 14.15 -8.06
N ASP A 29 -6.23 13.71 -8.92
CA ASP A 29 -6.85 12.38 -8.81
C ASP A 29 -5.82 11.26 -9.04
N GLU A 30 -4.90 11.44 -10.00
CA GLU A 30 -3.78 10.51 -10.22
C GLU A 30 -2.80 10.46 -9.02
N LEU A 31 -2.48 11.61 -8.43
CA LEU A 31 -1.61 11.70 -7.25
C LEU A 31 -2.23 11.03 -6.01
N HIS A 32 -3.53 11.19 -5.81
CA HIS A 32 -4.25 10.55 -4.71
C HIS A 32 -4.22 9.03 -4.86
N THR A 33 -4.44 8.55 -6.08
CA THR A 33 -4.50 7.11 -6.39
C THR A 33 -3.13 6.43 -6.30
N ARG A 34 -2.01 7.13 -6.51
CA ARG A 34 -0.68 6.50 -6.46
C ARG A 34 -0.01 6.59 -5.08
N THR A 35 -0.30 7.62 -4.29
CA THR A 35 0.37 7.88 -3.00
C THR A 35 -0.31 7.16 -1.84
N ALA A 36 -1.65 7.07 -1.84
CA ALA A 36 -2.39 6.39 -0.78
C ALA A 36 -2.11 4.88 -0.71
N PRO A 37 -2.06 4.10 -1.82
CA PRO A 37 -1.91 2.65 -1.73
C PRO A 37 -0.50 2.22 -1.31
N GLN A 38 0.53 2.94 -1.76
CA GLN A 38 1.91 2.59 -1.42
C GLN A 38 2.19 2.75 0.06
N GLU A 39 1.71 3.82 0.68
CA GLU A 39 1.83 4.03 2.11
C GLU A 39 0.99 3.05 2.93
N ILE A 40 -0.21 2.71 2.46
CA ILE A 40 -1.04 1.66 3.09
C ILE A 40 -0.32 0.31 3.03
N ALA A 41 0.23 -0.07 1.88
CA ALA A 41 0.95 -1.33 1.71
C ALA A 41 2.21 -1.40 2.60
N ARG A 42 3.02 -0.34 2.63
CA ARG A 42 4.19 -0.23 3.51
C ARG A 42 3.81 -0.41 4.98
N ARG A 43 2.74 0.26 5.43
CA ARG A 43 2.22 0.16 6.80
C ARG A 43 1.73 -1.25 7.12
N GLN A 44 1.05 -1.92 6.18
CA GLN A 44 0.59 -3.29 6.38
C GLN A 44 1.75 -4.28 6.50
N VAL A 45 2.78 -4.16 5.66
CA VAL A 45 3.99 -5.01 5.73
C VAL A 45 4.70 -4.79 7.06
N ALA A 46 4.88 -3.53 7.49
CA ALA A 46 5.50 -3.22 8.78
C ALA A 46 4.70 -3.82 9.96
N SER A 47 3.37 -3.70 9.93
CA SER A 47 2.50 -4.29 10.97
C SER A 47 2.56 -5.81 10.99
N ALA A 48 2.56 -6.46 9.82
CA ALA A 48 2.69 -7.91 9.70
C ALA A 48 4.04 -8.40 10.25
N LYS A 49 5.13 -7.70 9.91
CA LYS A 49 6.47 -7.99 10.43
C LYS A 49 6.52 -7.83 11.95
N ALA A 50 5.95 -6.76 12.50
CA ALA A 50 5.90 -6.53 13.94
C ALA A 50 5.09 -7.61 14.67
N LYS A 51 3.93 -8.02 14.13
CA LYS A 51 3.12 -9.11 14.68
C LYS A 51 3.88 -10.44 14.63
N PHE A 52 4.56 -10.73 13.53
CA PHE A 52 5.39 -11.92 13.39
C PHE A 52 6.53 -11.95 14.41
N MET A 53 7.25 -10.83 14.56
CA MET A 53 8.33 -10.71 15.54
C MET A 53 7.79 -10.84 16.97
N ASN A 54 6.68 -10.20 17.32
CA ASN A 54 6.05 -10.36 18.64
C ASN A 54 5.56 -11.79 18.92
N ALA A 55 5.10 -12.51 17.90
CA ALA A 55 4.68 -13.89 18.04
C ALA A 55 5.88 -14.84 18.23
N THR A 56 7.03 -14.52 17.63
CA THR A 56 8.20 -15.42 17.55
C THR A 56 9.34 -15.07 18.50
N HIS A 57 9.44 -13.82 18.97
CA HIS A 57 10.55 -13.32 19.79
C HIS A 57 10.05 -12.73 21.12
N THR A 58 10.86 -12.80 22.18
CA THR A 58 10.62 -12.05 23.42
C THR A 58 10.96 -10.56 23.25
N PRO A 59 10.45 -9.68 24.13
CA PRO A 59 10.90 -8.29 24.23
C PRO A 59 12.42 -8.13 24.47
N SER A 60 13.10 -9.18 24.96
CA SER A 60 14.54 -9.21 25.20
C SER A 60 15.37 -9.70 23.99
N GLY A 61 14.74 -10.09 22.88
CA GLY A 61 15.44 -10.59 21.68
C GLY A 61 15.81 -12.08 21.72
N GLU A 62 15.45 -12.80 22.78
CA GLU A 62 15.62 -14.24 22.85
C GLU A 62 14.46 -14.96 22.15
N VAL A 63 14.80 -16.00 21.41
CA VAL A 63 13.80 -16.93 20.86
C VAL A 63 13.14 -17.59 22.05
N ARG A 64 11.85 -17.32 22.24
CA ARG A 64 11.07 -17.91 23.33
C ARG A 64 10.81 -19.36 22.97
N THR A 65 11.80 -20.23 23.17
CA THR A 65 11.85 -21.62 22.67
C THR A 65 10.57 -22.40 22.97
N GLU A 66 9.92 -22.17 24.10
CA GLU A 66 8.61 -22.75 24.45
C GLU A 66 7.45 -22.25 23.57
N ARG A 67 7.39 -20.95 23.26
CA ARG A 67 6.33 -20.40 22.38
C ARG A 67 6.61 -20.65 20.92
N VAL A 68 7.87 -20.61 20.50
CA VAL A 68 8.28 -20.98 19.14
C VAL A 68 8.04 -22.47 18.91
N GLY A 69 8.35 -23.32 19.89
CA GLY A 69 7.98 -24.73 19.89
C GLY A 69 6.47 -24.94 19.77
N ALA A 70 5.67 -24.24 20.57
CA ALA A 70 4.21 -24.33 20.50
C ALA A 70 3.65 -23.86 19.14
N LEU A 71 4.14 -22.75 18.59
CA LEU A 71 3.74 -22.24 17.28
C LEU A 71 4.17 -23.17 16.13
N ALA A 72 5.39 -23.72 16.19
CA ALA A 72 5.88 -24.68 15.22
C ALA A 72 5.06 -25.98 15.27
N ALA A 73 4.77 -26.49 16.46
CA ALA A 73 3.93 -27.67 16.65
C ALA A 73 2.50 -27.44 16.12
N ALA A 74 1.91 -26.27 16.39
CA ALA A 74 0.60 -25.90 15.88
C ALA A 74 0.58 -25.82 14.34
N ALA A 75 1.61 -25.22 13.73
CA ALA A 75 1.75 -25.15 12.28
C ALA A 75 1.85 -26.54 11.64
N VAL A 76 2.69 -27.43 12.20
CA VAL A 76 2.83 -28.82 11.74
C VAL A 76 1.51 -29.57 11.87
N ALA A 77 0.78 -29.41 12.97
CA ALA A 77 -0.51 -30.06 13.18
C ALA A 77 -1.55 -29.61 12.14
N LEU A 78 -1.62 -28.30 11.85
CA LEU A 78 -2.55 -27.76 10.85
C LEU A 78 -2.23 -28.25 9.43
N ILE A 79 -0.95 -28.27 9.05
CA ILE A 79 -0.50 -28.79 7.75
C ILE A 79 -0.82 -30.28 7.65
N GLY A 80 -0.48 -31.06 8.67
CA GLY A 80 -0.77 -32.50 8.73
C GLY A 80 -2.27 -32.78 8.58
N LEU A 81 -3.11 -32.01 9.27
CA LEU A 81 -4.57 -32.12 9.19
C LEU A 81 -5.09 -31.76 7.79
N GLY A 82 -4.56 -30.71 7.17
CA GLY A 82 -4.91 -30.30 5.81
C GLY A 82 -4.55 -31.37 4.77
N VAL A 83 -3.33 -31.91 4.86
CA VAL A 83 -2.88 -33.01 3.99
C VAL A 83 -3.71 -34.27 4.21
N ALA A 84 -4.00 -34.62 5.46
CA ALA A 84 -4.84 -35.78 5.80
C ALA A 84 -6.27 -35.64 5.26
N ARG A 85 -6.86 -34.43 5.33
CA ARG A 85 -8.16 -34.15 4.71
C ARG A 85 -8.11 -34.28 3.19
N ARG A 86 -7.08 -33.72 2.55
CA ARG A 86 -6.89 -33.82 1.09
C ARG A 86 -6.69 -35.24 0.59
N ARG A 87 -6.16 -36.14 1.42
CA ARG A 87 -5.99 -37.57 1.06
C ARG A 87 -7.24 -38.41 1.29
N ARG A 88 -8.22 -37.88 2.05
CA ARG A 88 -9.47 -38.59 2.41
C ARG A 88 -10.69 -38.15 1.58
N GLY A 89 -10.58 -37.06 0.84
CA GLY A 89 -11.54 -36.66 -0.20
C GLY A 89 -10.93 -36.89 -1.57
#